data_AF-A0A4S4BER9-F1
#
_entry.id   AF-A0A4S4BER9-F1
#
_cell.length_a   1.000
_cell.length_b   1.000
_cell.length_c   1.000
_cell.angle_alpha   90.00
_cell.angle_beta   90.00
_cell.angle_gamma   90.00
#
_symmetry.space_group_name_H-M   'P 1'
#
loop_
_entity.id
_entity.type
_entity.pdbx_description
1 polymer ?
#
loop_
_entity_poly.entity_id
_entity_poly.type
_entity_poly.pdbx_seq_one_letter_code
_entity_poly.pdbx_strand_id
1 'polypeptide(L)'
;FTRISYNSCRNRHCPKCQTVNKERWIEARKADLLNVGYFHVVFTLPDLLNPIACHNPQILYDLLFKAAAETLTELAADKKYLGAQIGFTSILHTWGQNLMHH
;
A
#
# COMPACT_ATOMS: atom_id res chain seq x y z
N PHE A 1 17.75 5.33 -45.43
CA PHE A 1 16.52 5.51 -44.62
C PHE A 1 16.93 5.59 -43.16
N THR A 2 16.68 6.71 -42.49
CA THR A 2 17.02 6.88 -41.06
C THR A 2 15.75 6.72 -40.23
N ARG A 3 15.69 5.68 -39.40
CA ARG A 3 14.56 5.45 -38.49
C ARG A 3 14.99 5.84 -37.08
N ILE A 4 14.37 6.88 -36.53
CA ILE A 4 14.58 7.26 -35.13
C ILE A 4 13.99 6.15 -34.25
N SER A 5 14.85 5.42 -33.55
CA SER A 5 14.46 4.45 -32.53
C SER A 5 14.70 5.06 -31.16
N TYR A 6 13.64 5.25 -30.39
CA TYR A 6 13.77 5.58 -28.98
C TYR A 6 14.11 4.28 -28.25
N ASN A 7 15.38 4.13 -27.86
CA ASN A 7 15.87 2.97 -27.09
C ASN A 7 15.18 2.93 -25.72
N SER A 8 13.99 2.34 -25.64
CA SER A 8 13.28 2.11 -24.38
C SER A 8 13.96 0.96 -23.65
N CYS A 9 14.46 1.23 -22.45
CA CYS A 9 15.13 0.22 -21.63
C CYS A 9 14.16 -0.76 -20.95
N ARG A 10 12.84 -0.58 -21.12
CA ARG A 10 11.76 -1.35 -20.45
C ARG A 10 11.85 -1.43 -18.92
N ASN A 11 12.79 -0.75 -18.28
CA ASN A 11 12.93 -0.71 -16.83
C ASN A 11 11.85 0.21 -16.23
N ARG A 12 10.99 -0.34 -15.36
CA ARG A 12 9.89 0.38 -14.69
C ARG A 12 10.33 1.62 -13.90
N HIS A 13 11.58 1.63 -13.42
CA HIS A 13 12.14 2.73 -12.63
C HIS A 13 12.86 3.77 -13.48
N CYS A 14 12.97 3.59 -14.80
CA CYS A 14 13.70 4.52 -15.65
C CYS A 14 12.94 5.85 -15.77
N PRO A 15 13.51 6.98 -15.27
CA PRO A 15 12.84 8.28 -15.31
C PRO A 15 12.78 8.89 -16.72
N LYS A 16 13.42 8.26 -17.71
CA LYS A 16 13.32 8.66 -19.12
C LYS A 16 12.23 7.90 -19.87
N CYS A 17 12.20 6.57 -19.74
CA CYS A 17 11.34 5.71 -20.55
C CYS A 17 9.94 5.53 -19.96
N GLN A 18 9.79 5.61 -18.63
CA GLN A 18 8.53 5.28 -17.95
C GLN A 18 7.83 6.46 -17.30
N THR A 19 8.47 7.64 -17.27
CA THR A 19 7.87 8.84 -16.65
C THR A 19 6.53 9.18 -17.27
N VAL A 20 6.42 9.23 -18.60
CA VAL A 20 5.14 9.56 -19.25
C VAL A 20 4.05 8.55 -18.91
N ASN A 21 4.38 7.26 -18.88
CA ASN A 21 3.41 6.21 -18.50
C ASN A 21 2.99 6.34 -17.04
N LYS A 22 3.95 6.61 -16.14
CA LYS A 22 3.71 6.85 -14.72
C LYS A 22 2.81 8.07 -14.52
N GLU A 23 3.10 9.21 -15.15
CA GLU A 23 2.28 10.42 -15.03
C GLU A 23 0.86 10.18 -15.56
N ARG A 24 0.70 9.50 -16.70
CA ARG A 24 -0.63 9.13 -17.22
C ARG A 24 -1.39 8.23 -16.26
N TRP A 25 -0.71 7.27 -15.64
CA TRP A 25 -1.32 6.39 -14.64
C TRP A 25 -1.73 7.17 -13.39
N ILE A 26 -0.87 8.07 -12.88
CA ILE A 26 -1.19 8.93 -11.74
C ILE A 26 -2.43 9.77 -12.04
N GLU A 27 -2.46 10.43 -13.21
CA GLU A 27 -3.59 11.28 -13.59
C GLU A 27 -4.90 10.49 -13.69
N ALA A 28 -4.84 9.28 -14.26
CA ALA A 28 -6.00 8.39 -14.33
C ALA A 28 -6.49 7.95 -12.94
N ARG A 29 -5.61 7.85 -11.94
CA ARG A 29 -5.97 7.49 -10.56
C ARG A 29 -6.41 8.67 -9.71
N LYS A 30 -5.99 9.90 -10.02
CA LYS A 30 -6.45 11.10 -9.31
C LYS A 30 -7.96 11.27 -9.36
N ALA A 31 -8.59 10.89 -10.48
CA ALA A 31 -10.04 10.92 -10.64
C ALA A 31 -10.77 9.95 -9.69
N ASP A 32 -10.10 8.91 -9.20
CA ASP A 32 -10.66 7.93 -8.26
C ASP A 32 -10.55 8.40 -6.79
N LEU A 33 -9.86 9.52 -6.54
CA LEU A 33 -9.70 10.08 -5.20
C LEU A 33 -10.89 10.95 -4.83
N LEU A 34 -11.43 10.71 -3.64
CA LEU A 34 -12.45 11.56 -3.02
C LEU A 34 -11.79 12.83 -2.48
N ASN A 35 -12.48 13.97 -2.59
CA ASN A 35 -12.01 15.24 -2.03
C ASN A 35 -12.19 15.28 -0.50
N VAL A 36 -11.46 14.43 0.22
CA VAL A 36 -11.50 14.26 1.68
C VAL A 36 -10.10 14.16 2.25
N GLY A 37 -9.96 14.28 3.57
CA GLY A 37 -8.69 14.04 4.25
C GLY A 37 -8.29 12.57 4.20
N TYR A 38 -7.03 12.29 3.86
CA TYR A 38 -6.45 10.96 3.87
C TYR A 38 -5.48 10.82 5.03
N PHE A 39 -5.53 9.68 5.72
CA PHE A 39 -4.62 9.34 6.82
C PHE A 39 -3.89 8.05 6.50
N HIS A 40 -2.59 8.02 6.83
CA HIS A 40 -1.78 6.81 6.73
C HIS A 40 -1.55 6.26 8.13
N VAL A 41 -2.09 5.07 8.39
CA VAL A 41 -1.98 4.37 9.67
C VAL A 41 -1.11 3.13 9.47
N VAL A 42 -0.14 2.95 10.35
CA VAL A 42 0.80 1.82 10.30
C VAL A 42 0.52 0.89 11.47
N PHE A 43 0.25 -0.38 11.16
CA PHE A 43 0.20 -1.46 12.14
C PHE A 43 1.46 -2.29 12.00
N THR A 44 2.20 -2.46 13.09
CA THR A 44 3.42 -3.26 13.14
C THR A 44 3.13 -4.59 13.81
N LEU A 45 3.44 -5.69 13.13
CA LEU A 45 3.40 -7.01 13.72
C LEU A 45 4.49 -7.11 14.81
N PRO A 46 4.19 -7.60 16.03
CA PRO A 46 5.22 -7.85 17.02
C PRO A 46 6.26 -8.86 16.53
N ASP A 47 7.56 -8.55 16.72
CA ASP A 47 8.67 -9.36 16.23
C ASP A 47 8.62 -10.83 16.66
N LEU A 48 8.01 -11.12 17.81
CA LEU A 48 7.81 -12.48 18.33
C LEU A 48 7.00 -13.37 17.36
N LEU A 49 6.16 -12.77 16.50
CA LEU A 49 5.33 -13.47 15.53
C LEU A 49 6.04 -13.67 14.18
N ASN A 50 7.24 -13.10 13.97
CA ASN A 50 7.97 -13.23 12.71
C ASN A 50 8.26 -14.69 12.32
N PRO A 51 8.65 -15.59 13.23
CA PRO A 51 8.77 -17.01 12.90
C PRO A 51 7.44 -17.59 12.41
N ILE A 52 6.31 -17.21 13.00
CA ILE A 52 4.99 -17.68 12.56
C ILE A 52 4.64 -17.11 11.19
N ALA A 53 4.98 -15.84 10.93
CA ALA A 53 4.81 -15.19 9.63
C ALA A 53 5.56 -15.91 8.53
N CYS A 54 6.80 -16.33 8.81
CA CYS A 54 7.63 -17.07 7.86
C CYS A 54 7.05 -18.45 7.52
N HIS A 55 6.47 -19.16 8.50
CA HIS A 55 5.97 -20.52 8.30
C HIS A 55 4.51 -20.57 7.82
N ASN A 56 3.68 -19.62 8.25
CA ASN A 56 2.24 -19.57 7.98
C ASN A 56 1.80 -18.16 7.51
N PRO A 57 2.41 -17.63 6.43
CA PRO A 57 2.25 -16.23 6.04
C PRO A 57 0.80 -15.87 5.73
N GLN A 58 0.10 -16.72 4.97
CA GLN A 58 -1.28 -16.46 4.58
C GLN A 58 -2.18 -16.29 5.80
N ILE A 59 -2.15 -17.25 6.72
CA ILE A 59 -2.98 -17.23 7.93
C ILE A 59 -2.66 -15.99 8.78
N LEU A 60 -1.38 -15.72 9.02
CA LEU A 60 -1.00 -14.62 9.90
C LEU A 60 -1.31 -13.26 9.29
N TYR A 61 -1.05 -13.05 7.99
CA TYR A 61 -1.33 -11.77 7.34
C TYR A 61 -2.84 -11.55 7.13
N ASP A 62 -3.61 -12.61 6.87
CA ASP A 62 -5.07 -12.51 6.86
C ASP A 62 -5.60 -12.05 8.23
N LEU A 63 -5.06 -12.61 9.32
CA LEU A 63 -5.39 -12.17 10.69
C LEU A 63 -4.94 -10.73 10.96
N LEU A 64 -3.75 -10.33 10.52
CA LEU A 64 -3.25 -8.96 10.67
C LEU A 64 -4.17 -7.96 9.97
N PHE A 65 -4.54 -8.23 8.71
CA PHE A 65 -5.46 -7.37 7.96
C PHE A 65 -6.83 -7.30 8.60
N LYS A 66 -7.36 -8.44 9.06
CA LYS A 66 -8.63 -8.49 9.77
C LYS A 66 -8.59 -7.67 11.05
N ALA A 67 -7.57 -7.86 11.89
CA ALA A 67 -7.42 -7.13 13.15
C ALA A 67 -7.28 -5.60 12.92
N ALA A 68 -6.50 -5.19 11.91
CA ALA A 68 -6.39 -3.78 11.54
C ALA A 68 -7.73 -3.20 11.05
N ALA A 69 -8.47 -3.94 10.21
CA ALA A 69 -9.77 -3.53 9.70
C ALA A 69 -10.81 -3.39 10.81
N GLU A 70 -10.89 -4.35 11.73
CA GLU A 70 -11.78 -4.33 12.88
C GLU A 70 -11.45 -3.14 13.79
N THR A 71 -10.17 -2.94 14.13
CA THR A 71 -9.71 -1.81 14.95
C THR A 71 -10.09 -0.45 14.35
N LEU A 72 -9.82 -0.26 13.05
CA LEU A 72 -10.16 0.99 12.36
C LEU A 72 -11.68 1.22 12.30
N THR A 73 -12.45 0.18 12.03
CA THR A 73 -13.91 0.26 11.92
C THR A 73 -14.55 0.58 13.27
N GLU A 74 -14.09 -0.08 14.34
CA GLU A 74 -14.58 0.15 15.71
C GLU A 74 -14.31 1.60 16.14
N LEU A 75 -13.06 2.06 16.00
CA LEU A 75 -12.69 3.42 16.39
C LEU A 75 -13.40 4.49 15.57
N ALA A 76 -13.59 4.25 14.27
CA ALA A 76 -14.28 5.18 13.38
C ALA A 76 -15.77 5.29 13.70
N ALA A 77 -16.42 4.18 14.08
CA ALA A 77 -17.84 4.15 14.40
C ALA A 77 -18.17 4.82 15.75
N ASP A 78 -17.21 4.90 16.68
CA ASP A 78 -17.41 5.55 17.98
C ASP A 78 -17.60 7.07 17.82
N LYS A 79 -18.78 7.55 18.25
CA LYS A 79 -19.19 8.97 18.22
C LYS A 79 -18.33 9.88 19.08
N LYS A 80 -17.62 9.34 20.07
CA LYS A 80 -16.64 10.10 20.87
C LYS A 80 -15.43 10.51 20.03
N TYR A 81 -15.07 9.70 19.04
CA TYR A 81 -13.96 9.95 18.15
C TYR A 81 -14.46 10.48 16.80
N LEU A 82 -14.57 9.64 15.77
CA LEU A 82 -14.94 10.08 14.43
C LEU A 82 -16.46 10.00 14.17
N GLY A 83 -17.13 8.98 14.69
CA GLY A 83 -18.57 8.77 14.50
C GLY A 83 -19.01 8.62 13.03
N ALA A 84 -18.15 8.08 12.15
CA ALA A 84 -18.41 7.99 10.72
C ALA A 84 -18.03 6.61 10.15
N GLN A 85 -18.65 6.27 9.02
CA GLN A 85 -18.23 5.14 8.21
C GLN A 85 -17.00 5.54 7.39
N ILE A 86 -15.93 4.76 7.49
CA ILE A 86 -14.68 4.98 6.75
C ILE A 86 -14.54 3.97 5.59
N GLY A 87 -13.73 4.35 4.60
CA GLY A 87 -13.16 3.43 3.61
C GLY A 87 -11.64 3.47 3.72
N PHE A 88 -10.99 2.32 3.53
CA PHE A 88 -9.53 2.23 3.56
C PHE A 88 -9.03 1.15 2.59
N THR A 89 -7.76 1.27 2.22
CA THR A 89 -7.01 0.24 1.51
C THR A 89 -5.77 -0.08 2.34
N SER A 90 -5.47 -1.36 2.46
CA SER A 90 -4.35 -1.84 3.26
C SER A 90 -3.28 -2.44 2.35
N ILE A 91 -2.01 -2.16 2.65
CA ILE A 91 -0.85 -2.64 1.88
C ILE A 91 0.08 -3.34 2.86
N LEU A 92 0.47 -4.59 2.54
CA LEU A 92 1.39 -5.36 3.36
C LEU A 92 2.84 -5.02 2.99
N HIS A 93 3.65 -4.71 3.99
CA HIS A 93 5.09 -4.55 3.86
C HIS A 93 5.76 -5.64 4.72
N THR A 94 6.43 -6.60 4.07
CA THR A 94 7.14 -7.71 4.74
C THR A 94 8.65 -7.51 4.83
N TRP A 95 9.15 -6.37 4.34
CA TRP A 95 10.57 -6.06 4.31
C TRP A 95 10.82 -4.69 4.94
N GLY A 96 11.75 -4.64 5.88
CA GLY A 96 12.26 -3.39 6.43
C GLY A 96 13.15 -2.65 5.43
N GLN A 97 13.54 -1.42 5.77
CA GLN A 97 14.44 -0.60 4.94
C GLN A 97 15.82 -1.25 4.70
N ASN A 98 16.22 -2.17 5.59
CA ASN A 98 17.43 -2.97 5.50
C ASN A 98 17.26 -4.24 4.65
N LEU A 99 16.12 -4.43 3.98
CA LEU A 99 15.78 -5.62 3.22
C LEU A 99 15.86 -6.91 4.05
N MET A 100 15.56 -6.81 5.34
CA MET A 100 15.29 -7.96 6.20
C MET A 100 13.80 -8.17 6.34
N HIS A 101 13.38 -9.42 6.56
CA HIS A 101 11.99 -9.71 6.88
C HIS A 101 11.61 -8.98 8.18
N HIS A 102 10.49 -8.25 8.13
CA HIS A 102 9.91 -7.48 9.23
C HIS A 102 8.44 -7.85 9.36
#